data_AF-A0A6G8NZL6-F1
#
_entry.id   AF-A0A6G8NZL6-F1
#
_cell.length_a   1.000
_cell.length_b   1.000
_cell.length_c   1.000
_cell.angle_alpha   90.00
_cell.angle_beta   90.00
_cell.angle_gamma   90.00
#
_symmetry.space_group_name_H-M   'P 1'
#
loop_
_entity.id
_entity.type
_entity.pdbx_description
1 polymer ?
#
loop_
_entity_poly.entity_id
_entity_poly.type
_entity_poly.pdbx_seq_one_letter_code
_entity_poly.pdbx_strand_id
1 'polypeptide(L)'
;MANPMKSVVKPVPQCAELEVALKGARRASADATSSAAPAQPEVVAIARRRQFSASEKRRILAEADRCSEPGQIGALLRREGIYSSNLAAWRKRRAAEGKTGLDPRKRGHKADPVIAETRRTAALTRENDRLRRQLMQARLIIDVQKKVSSLIALQNEEDTDGNSAWTE
;
A
#
# COMPACT_ATOMS: atom_id res chain seq x y z
N MET A 1 46.38 12.69 20.07
CA MET A 1 45.00 12.95 19.61
C MET A 1 44.52 11.77 18.78
N ALA A 2 43.21 11.52 18.80
CA ALA A 2 42.61 10.19 18.83
C ALA A 2 42.62 9.35 17.53
N ASN A 3 42.43 8.05 17.78
CA ASN A 3 42.47 6.84 16.96
C ASN A 3 41.35 6.76 15.89
N PRO A 4 41.61 6.36 14.63
CA PRO A 4 40.56 6.01 13.68
C PRO A 4 40.11 4.55 13.86
N MET A 5 38.84 4.37 14.19
CA MET A 5 38.18 3.07 14.38
C MET A 5 38.18 2.27 13.07
N LYS A 6 38.92 1.15 13.05
CA LYS A 6 38.83 0.13 12.00
C LYS A 6 37.49 -0.60 12.13
N SER A 7 36.66 -0.52 11.10
CA SER A 7 35.43 -1.30 10.97
C SER A 7 35.78 -2.78 10.70
N VAL A 8 35.63 -3.61 11.72
CA VAL A 8 35.70 -5.07 11.57
C VAL A 8 34.38 -5.54 10.96
N VAL A 9 34.36 -5.71 9.65
CA VAL A 9 33.36 -6.51 8.95
C VAL A 9 33.64 -7.97 9.31
N LYS A 10 32.71 -8.61 10.03
CA LYS A 10 32.79 -10.06 10.29
C LYS A 10 32.12 -10.81 9.14
N PRO A 11 32.82 -11.73 8.46
CA PRO A 11 32.21 -12.55 7.42
C PRO A 11 31.27 -13.60 8.02
N VAL A 12 30.16 -13.83 7.32
CA VAL A 12 29.20 -14.90 7.56
C VAL A 12 29.86 -16.23 7.20
N PRO A 13 29.94 -17.23 8.10
CA PRO A 13 30.41 -18.56 7.72
C PRO A 13 29.31 -19.30 6.94
N GLN A 14 29.69 -19.70 5.72
CA GLN A 14 28.95 -20.59 4.84
C GLN A 14 28.86 -22.01 5.42
N CYS A 15 27.79 -22.70 5.06
CA CYS A 15 27.54 -24.11 5.34
C CYS A 15 28.57 -25.01 4.65
N ALA A 16 29.43 -25.68 5.42
CA ALA A 16 29.98 -27.01 5.15
C ALA A 16 30.89 -27.43 6.32
N GLU A 17 31.00 -28.73 6.56
CA GLU A 17 31.89 -29.41 7.52
C GLU A 17 31.34 -29.58 8.94
N LEU A 18 30.82 -30.77 9.23
CA LEU A 18 31.40 -31.72 10.19
C LEU A 18 30.45 -32.94 10.36
N GLU A 19 30.50 -33.87 9.40
CA GLU A 19 30.16 -35.27 9.66
C GLU A 19 31.45 -36.01 10.05
N VAL A 20 31.75 -36.18 11.34
CA VAL A 20 32.48 -37.35 11.85
C VAL A 20 32.16 -37.53 13.35
N ALA A 21 31.24 -38.45 13.69
CA ALA A 21 31.26 -39.20 14.96
C ALA A 21 30.13 -40.25 15.00
N LEU A 22 30.21 -41.23 14.09
CA LEU A 22 29.44 -42.47 14.17
C LEU A 22 30.19 -43.48 15.04
N LYS A 23 29.71 -43.74 16.26
CA LYS A 23 29.50 -45.10 16.86
C LYS A 23 29.33 -45.05 18.38
N GLY A 24 28.21 -45.60 18.85
CA GLY A 24 28.20 -46.41 20.06
C GLY A 24 27.10 -46.11 21.06
N ALA A 25 25.95 -46.78 20.94
CA ALA A 25 25.19 -47.34 22.07
C ALA A 25 23.94 -48.08 21.54
N ARG A 26 24.02 -49.41 21.45
CA ARG A 26 22.84 -50.28 21.33
C ARG A 26 22.42 -50.70 22.74
N ARG A 27 21.16 -50.50 23.12
CA ARG A 27 20.41 -51.45 23.96
C ARG A 27 18.96 -51.53 23.46
N ALA A 28 18.52 -52.77 23.28
CA ALA A 28 17.20 -53.16 22.84
C ALA A 28 16.19 -53.13 23.98
N SER A 29 14.93 -52.85 23.67
CA SER A 29 13.81 -53.62 24.22
C SER A 29 12.68 -53.64 23.19
N ALA A 30 12.11 -54.83 23.03
CA ALA A 30 11.14 -55.19 22.01
C ALA A 30 9.72 -54.72 22.35
N ASP A 31 8.98 -54.46 21.26
CA ASP A 31 7.58 -54.78 20.96
C ASP A 31 6.47 -54.40 21.95
N ALA A 32 5.69 -53.40 21.53
CA ALA A 32 4.25 -53.39 21.72
C ALA A 32 3.59 -52.87 20.43
N THR A 33 3.25 -53.82 19.57
CA THR A 33 2.42 -53.62 18.38
C THR A 33 1.08 -53.00 18.78
N SER A 34 0.92 -51.69 18.54
CA SER A 34 -0.40 -51.10 18.32
C SER A 34 -0.44 -50.54 16.89
N SER A 35 -1.24 -51.22 16.07
CA SER A 35 -1.62 -50.78 14.73
C SER A 35 -2.48 -49.52 14.84
N ALA A 36 -1.82 -48.38 14.98
CA ALA A 36 -2.40 -47.08 14.69
C ALA A 36 -1.82 -46.65 13.34
N ALA A 37 -2.69 -46.47 12.34
CA ALA A 37 -2.32 -45.88 11.06
C ALA A 37 -1.40 -44.67 11.29
N PRO A 38 -0.35 -44.45 10.47
CA PRO A 38 0.49 -43.27 10.62
C PRO A 38 -0.41 -42.06 10.47
N ALA A 39 -0.75 -41.41 11.59
CA ALA A 39 -1.45 -40.16 11.60
C ALA A 39 -0.56 -39.22 10.80
N GLN A 40 -0.94 -38.93 9.55
CA GLN A 40 -0.15 -38.06 8.69
C GLN A 40 -0.05 -36.73 9.44
N PRO A 41 1.14 -36.34 9.94
CA PRO A 41 1.29 -35.06 10.60
C PRO A 41 1.32 -34.05 9.47
N GLU A 42 0.15 -33.69 8.95
CA GLU A 42 -0.01 -32.63 7.97
C GLU A 42 0.27 -31.30 8.69
N VAL A 43 1.54 -31.07 8.97
CA VAL A 43 2.07 -29.82 9.47
C VAL A 43 2.05 -28.89 8.28
N VAL A 44 1.12 -27.92 8.29
CA VAL A 44 1.09 -26.85 7.31
C VAL A 44 2.50 -26.25 7.22
N ALA A 45 3.10 -26.29 6.02
CA ALA A 45 4.49 -25.90 5.78
C ALA A 45 4.85 -24.48 6.27
N ILE A 46 3.84 -23.63 6.52
CA ILE A 46 3.99 -22.29 7.06
C ILE A 46 3.08 -22.12 8.28
N ALA A 47 3.68 -21.94 9.46
CA ALA A 47 2.97 -21.60 10.68
C ALA A 47 2.32 -20.20 10.57
N ARG A 48 0.99 -20.14 10.57
CA ARG A 48 0.25 -18.87 10.63
C ARG A 48 0.20 -18.36 12.07
N ARG A 49 0.86 -17.23 12.33
CA ARG A 49 0.79 -16.55 13.63
C ARG A 49 -0.53 -15.79 13.75
N ARG A 50 -1.22 -15.95 14.88
CA ARG A 50 -2.47 -15.23 15.18
C ARG A 50 -2.28 -13.71 15.08
N GLN A 51 -3.20 -13.05 14.38
CA GLN A 51 -3.26 -11.59 14.27
C GLN A 51 -4.49 -11.09 15.01
N PHE A 52 -4.30 -10.13 15.93
CA PHE A 52 -5.41 -9.53 16.65
C PHE A 52 -6.03 -8.41 15.83
N SER A 53 -7.32 -8.58 15.49
CA SER A 53 -8.10 -7.54 14.80
C SER A 53 -8.34 -6.33 15.72
N ALA A 54 -8.69 -5.17 15.15
CA ALA A 54 -8.96 -3.98 15.95
C ALA A 54 -10.21 -4.13 16.83
N SER A 55 -11.25 -4.79 16.34
CA SER A 55 -12.48 -5.09 17.09
C SER A 55 -12.19 -5.99 18.29
N GLU A 56 -11.39 -7.03 18.10
CA GLU A 56 -10.98 -7.96 19.16
C GLU A 56 -10.17 -7.24 20.25
N LYS A 57 -9.20 -6.39 19.88
CA LYS A 57 -8.45 -5.55 20.84
C LYS A 57 -9.38 -4.63 21.65
N ARG A 58 -10.38 -4.03 21.00
CA ARG A 58 -11.36 -3.16 21.67
C ARG A 58 -12.23 -3.93 22.65
N ARG A 59 -12.71 -5.12 22.25
CA ARG A 59 -13.50 -6.01 23.12
C ARG A 59 -12.69 -6.40 24.36
N ILE A 60 -11.45 -6.86 24.17
CA ILE A 60 -10.59 -7.31 25.26
C ILE A 60 -10.25 -6.15 26.21
N LEU A 61 -9.99 -4.95 25.68
CA LEU A 61 -9.77 -3.78 26.54
C LEU A 61 -11.02 -3.40 27.34
N ALA A 62 -12.20 -3.42 26.73
CA ALA A 62 -13.45 -3.13 27.43
C ALA A 62 -13.77 -4.19 28.52
N GLU A 63 -13.38 -5.44 28.30
CA GLU A 63 -13.49 -6.48 29.31
C GLU A 63 -12.45 -6.34 30.42
N ALA A 64 -11.21 -6.00 30.07
CA ALA A 64 -10.16 -5.70 31.05
C ALA A 64 -10.48 -4.46 31.90
N ASP A 65 -11.20 -3.48 31.35
CA ASP A 65 -11.67 -2.28 32.08
C ASP A 65 -12.84 -2.63 33.04
N ARG A 66 -13.58 -3.72 32.80
CA ARG A 66 -14.66 -4.22 33.69
C ARG A 66 -14.15 -5.15 34.79
N CYS A 67 -12.94 -5.68 34.67
CA CYS A 67 -12.35 -6.53 35.69
C CYS A 67 -11.84 -5.69 36.87
N SER A 68 -12.48 -5.82 38.03
CA SER A 68 -12.11 -5.08 39.26
C SER A 68 -11.56 -5.99 40.36
N GLU A 69 -11.88 -7.29 40.34
CA GLU A 69 -11.43 -8.21 41.38
C GLU A 69 -10.00 -8.72 41.11
N PRO A 70 -9.23 -9.01 42.18
CA PRO A 70 -7.90 -9.59 42.05
C PRO A 70 -7.99 -10.95 41.34
N GLY A 71 -7.19 -11.12 40.28
CA GLY A 71 -7.11 -12.38 39.52
C GLY A 71 -8.02 -12.48 38.29
N GLN A 72 -9.09 -11.68 38.19
CA GLN A 72 -9.97 -11.67 37.02
C GLN A 72 -9.23 -11.27 35.73
N ILE A 73 -8.36 -10.26 35.83
CA ILE A 73 -7.51 -9.84 34.71
C ILE A 73 -6.59 -10.99 34.26
N GLY A 74 -6.03 -11.74 35.21
CA GLY A 74 -5.20 -12.91 34.91
C GLY A 74 -5.97 -14.05 34.25
N ALA A 75 -7.23 -14.27 34.65
CA ALA A 75 -8.10 -15.26 34.02
C ALA A 75 -8.45 -14.86 32.57
N LEU A 76 -8.78 -13.57 32.35
CA LEU A 76 -9.01 -13.00 31.02
C LEU A 76 -7.79 -13.19 30.10
N LEU A 77 -6.59 -12.88 30.59
CA LEU A 77 -5.36 -13.02 29.81
C LEU A 77 -5.13 -14.46 29.33
N ARG A 78 -5.37 -15.46 30.19
CA ARG A 78 -5.22 -16.88 29.83
C ARG A 78 -6.28 -17.35 28.84
N ARG A 79 -7.54 -16.94 29.03
CA ARG A 79 -8.64 -17.25 28.10
C ARG A 79 -8.39 -16.70 26.70
N GLU A 80 -7.97 -15.44 26.63
CA GLU A 80 -7.73 -14.76 25.37
C GLU A 80 -6.35 -15.09 24.77
N GLY A 81 -5.49 -15.82 25.50
CA GLY A 81 -4.14 -16.19 25.06
C GLY A 81 -3.20 -15.00 24.86
N ILE A 82 -3.36 -13.95 25.68
CA ILE A 82 -2.56 -12.72 25.63
C ILE A 82 -1.81 -12.48 26.93
N TYR A 83 -0.73 -11.70 26.85
CA TYR A 83 0.09 -11.33 28.00
C TYR A 83 -0.18 -9.89 28.45
N SER A 84 0.24 -9.54 29.67
CA SER A 84 0.12 -8.19 30.24
C SER A 84 0.78 -7.11 29.38
N SER A 85 1.89 -7.45 28.68
CA SER A 85 2.58 -6.57 27.75
C SER A 85 1.70 -6.14 26.56
N ASN A 86 0.83 -7.03 26.06
CA ASN A 86 -0.11 -6.71 25.00
C ASN A 86 -1.14 -5.69 25.47
N LEU A 87 -1.71 -5.88 26.68
CA LEU A 87 -2.64 -4.93 27.28
C LEU A 87 -1.97 -3.57 27.49
N ALA A 88 -0.76 -3.53 28.04
CA ALA A 88 -0.02 -2.28 28.24
C ALA A 88 0.22 -1.54 26.91
N ALA A 89 0.65 -2.26 25.87
CA ALA A 89 0.86 -1.69 24.55
C ALA A 89 -0.44 -1.16 23.93
N TRP A 90 -1.56 -1.88 24.06
CA TRP A 90 -2.86 -1.46 23.52
C TRP A 90 -3.44 -0.27 24.31
N ARG A 91 -3.27 -0.23 25.63
CA ARG A 91 -3.64 0.92 26.47
C ARG A 91 -2.85 2.17 26.09
N LYS A 92 -1.54 2.05 25.90
CA LYS A 92 -0.68 3.17 25.46
C LYS A 92 -1.12 3.70 24.09
N ARG A 93 -1.43 2.82 23.14
CA ARG A 93 -1.94 3.23 21.81
C ARG A 93 -3.32 3.88 21.89
N ARG A 94 -4.22 3.35 22.73
CA ARG A 94 -5.54 3.97 22.99
C ARG A 94 -5.41 5.34 23.65
N ALA A 95 -4.46 5.53 24.56
CA ALA A 95 -4.21 6.82 25.21
C ALA A 95 -3.65 7.86 24.22
N ALA A 96 -2.75 7.46 23.32
CA ALA A 96 -2.13 8.37 22.35
C ALA A 96 -3.04 8.76 21.17
N GLU A 97 -3.82 7.81 20.66
CA GLU A 97 -4.55 7.96 19.39
C GLU A 97 -6.06 7.64 19.55
N GLY A 98 -6.56 7.46 20.78
CA GLY A 98 -7.97 7.15 21.03
C GLY A 98 -8.41 5.80 20.45
N LYS A 99 -9.66 5.74 19.95
CA LYS A 99 -10.23 4.50 19.38
C LYS A 99 -9.59 4.09 18.05
N THR A 100 -9.02 5.03 17.30
CA THR A 100 -8.41 4.79 15.98
C THR A 100 -7.00 4.22 16.07
N GLY A 101 -6.31 4.39 17.21
CA GLY A 101 -4.96 3.87 17.42
C GLY A 101 -4.84 2.33 17.42
N LEU A 102 -5.96 1.63 17.57
CA LEU A 102 -6.02 0.16 17.52
C LEU A 102 -6.22 -0.39 16.10
N ASP A 103 -6.58 0.46 15.15
CA ASP A 103 -6.80 0.05 13.77
C ASP A 103 -5.48 -0.30 13.05
N PRO A 104 -5.51 -1.22 12.06
CA PRO A 104 -4.36 -1.51 11.24
C PRO A 104 -3.95 -0.25 10.46
N ARG A 105 -2.75 0.26 10.77
CA ARG A 105 -2.20 1.42 10.08
C ARG A 105 -1.25 0.96 8.98
N LYS A 106 -1.38 1.56 7.80
CA LYS A 106 -0.40 1.40 6.72
C LYS A 106 0.96 1.89 7.23
N ARG A 107 1.89 0.95 7.41
CA ARG A 107 3.29 1.24 7.72
C ARG A 107 3.98 1.66 6.44
N GLY A 108 4.79 2.71 6.49
CA GLY A 108 5.56 3.20 5.35
C GLY A 108 5.59 4.72 5.25
N HIS A 109 6.36 5.21 4.29
CA HIS A 109 6.44 6.63 3.96
C HIS A 109 5.03 7.13 3.62
N LYS A 110 4.56 8.15 4.34
CA LYS A 110 3.33 8.85 3.97
C LYS A 110 3.54 9.47 2.59
N ALA A 111 2.61 9.30 1.65
CA ALA A 111 2.73 9.93 0.35
C ALA A 111 2.90 11.45 0.56
N ASP A 112 4.00 12.00 0.02
CA ASP A 112 4.28 13.42 0.13
C ASP A 112 3.21 14.19 -0.67
N PRO A 113 2.42 15.08 -0.04
CA PRO A 113 1.41 15.86 -0.74
C PRO A 113 2.02 16.67 -1.89
N VAL A 114 3.28 17.12 -1.76
CA VAL A 114 3.97 17.91 -2.79
C VAL A 114 4.20 17.09 -4.06
N ILE A 115 4.54 15.80 -3.92
CA ILE A 115 4.72 14.91 -5.08
C ILE A 115 3.36 14.63 -5.77
N ALA A 116 2.28 14.54 -4.99
CA ALA A 116 0.94 14.38 -5.55
C ALA A 116 0.47 15.64 -6.30
N GLU A 117 0.74 16.82 -5.73
CA GLU A 117 0.41 18.11 -6.33
C GLU A 117 1.20 18.39 -7.60
N THR A 118 2.52 18.17 -7.59
CA THR A 118 3.38 18.33 -8.77
C THR A 118 2.97 17.43 -9.93
N ARG A 119 2.51 16.21 -9.65
CA ARG A 119 1.95 15.33 -10.69
C ARG A 119 0.65 15.88 -11.27
N ARG A 120 -0.23 16.44 -10.43
CA ARG A 120 -1.49 17.05 -10.87
C ARG A 120 -1.24 18.28 -11.72
N THR A 121 -0.35 19.17 -11.29
CA THR A 121 -0.01 20.38 -12.05
C THR A 121 0.60 20.01 -13.40
N ALA A 122 1.51 19.03 -13.45
CA ALA A 122 2.08 18.54 -14.70
C ALA A 122 1.05 17.91 -15.65
N ALA A 123 0.02 17.25 -15.13
CA ALA A 123 -1.08 16.74 -15.95
C ALA A 123 -1.94 17.88 -16.52
N LEU A 124 -2.31 18.84 -15.65
CA LEU A 124 -3.12 20.00 -16.03
C LEU A 124 -2.42 20.89 -17.06
N THR A 125 -1.11 21.10 -16.96
CA THR A 125 -0.36 21.90 -17.94
C THR A 125 -0.37 21.23 -19.32
N ARG A 126 -0.16 19.92 -19.38
CA ARG A 126 -0.23 19.16 -20.65
C ARG A 126 -1.60 19.23 -21.31
N GLU A 127 -2.66 19.15 -20.52
CA GLU A 127 -4.03 19.30 -21.01
C GLU A 127 -4.28 20.72 -21.51
N ASN A 128 -3.83 21.74 -20.77
CA ASN A 128 -3.96 23.13 -21.19
C ASN A 128 -3.24 23.38 -22.53
N ASP A 129 -2.02 22.87 -22.69
CA ASP A 129 -1.24 23.00 -23.92
C ASP A 129 -1.88 22.26 -25.10
N ARG A 130 -2.52 21.11 -24.85
CA ARG A 130 -3.28 20.37 -25.87
C ARG A 130 -4.50 21.19 -26.32
N LEU A 131 -5.28 21.71 -25.37
CA LEU A 131 -6.48 22.50 -25.66
C LEU A 131 -6.11 23.80 -26.37
N ARG A 132 -5.02 24.48 -25.96
CA ARG A 132 -4.51 25.67 -26.66
C ARG A 132 -4.17 25.37 -28.11
N ARG A 133 -3.49 24.26 -28.40
CA ARG A 133 -3.18 23.84 -29.77
C ARG A 133 -4.45 23.59 -30.60
N GLN A 134 -5.44 22.92 -30.03
CA GLN A 134 -6.73 22.71 -30.70
C GLN A 134 -7.46 24.02 -30.98
N LEU A 135 -7.45 24.96 -30.03
CA LEU A 135 -8.03 26.29 -30.21
C LEU A 135 -7.31 27.08 -31.31
N MET A 136 -5.98 27.02 -31.38
CA MET A 136 -5.23 27.66 -32.47
C MET A 136 -5.61 27.08 -33.83
N GLN A 137 -5.71 25.76 -33.93
CA GLN A 137 -6.12 25.09 -35.17
C GLN A 137 -7.54 25.50 -35.59
N ALA A 138 -8.50 25.52 -34.66
CA ALA A 138 -9.87 25.94 -34.93
C ALA A 138 -9.94 27.40 -35.38
N ARG A 139 -9.19 28.30 -34.73
CA ARG A 139 -9.12 29.72 -35.13
C ARG A 139 -8.55 29.88 -36.53
N LEU A 140 -7.49 29.15 -36.88
CA LEU A 140 -6.90 29.19 -38.21
C LEU A 140 -7.90 28.76 -39.29
N ILE A 141 -8.67 27.70 -39.04
CA ILE A 141 -9.72 27.24 -39.95
C ILE A 141 -10.76 28.35 -40.17
N ILE A 142 -11.24 28.96 -39.08
CA ILE A 142 -12.22 30.06 -39.14
C ILE A 142 -11.65 31.24 -39.95
N ASP A 143 -10.39 31.60 -39.74
CA ASP A 143 -9.76 32.72 -40.44
C ASP A 143 -9.63 32.46 -41.94
N VAL A 144 -9.27 31.23 -42.33
CA VAL A 144 -9.25 30.83 -43.74
C VAL A 144 -10.66 30.88 -44.34
N GLN A 145 -11.67 30.34 -43.65
CA GLN A 145 -13.06 30.39 -44.10
C GLN A 145 -13.53 31.83 -44.32
N LYS A 146 -13.28 32.73 -43.37
CA LYS A 146 -13.63 34.16 -43.50
C LYS A 146 -12.96 34.81 -44.71
N LYS A 147 -11.66 34.54 -44.93
CA LYS A 147 -10.92 35.07 -46.08
C LYS A 147 -11.51 34.57 -47.40
N VAL A 148 -11.80 33.28 -47.52
CA VAL A 148 -12.43 32.72 -48.72
C VAL A 148 -13.81 33.34 -48.97
N SER A 149 -14.66 33.44 -47.95
CA SER A 149 -15.96 34.10 -48.07
C SER A 149 -15.84 35.57 -48.49
N SER A 150 -14.85 36.31 -47.98
CA SER A 150 -14.62 37.70 -48.39
C SER A 150 -14.19 37.83 -49.85
N LEU A 151 -13.35 36.93 -50.35
CA LEU A 151 -12.91 36.95 -51.76
C LEU A 151 -14.07 36.62 -52.71
N ILE A 152 -14.89 35.61 -52.37
CA ILE A 152 -16.08 35.25 -53.16
C ILE A 152 -17.10 36.38 -53.15
N ALA A 153 -17.31 37.04 -51.99
CA ALA A 153 -18.21 38.19 -51.91
C ALA A 153 -17.77 39.32 -52.85
N LEU A 154 -16.47 39.64 -52.90
CA LEU A 154 -15.95 40.67 -53.81
C LEU A 154 -16.15 40.31 -55.30
N GLN A 155 -15.98 39.04 -55.67
CA GLN A 155 -16.21 38.58 -57.05
C GLN A 155 -17.67 38.73 -57.48
N ASN A 156 -18.62 38.40 -56.58
CA ASN A 156 -20.04 38.48 -56.91
C ASN A 156 -20.53 39.93 -57.09
N GLU A 157 -19.95 40.91 -56.39
CA GLU A 157 -20.31 42.34 -56.54
C GLU A 157 -19.86 42.88 -57.92
N GLU A 158 -18.71 42.43 -58.44
CA GLU A 158 -18.24 42.81 -59.79
C GLU A 158 -19.14 42.25 -60.92
N ASP A 159 -19.73 41.07 -60.72
CA ASP A 159 -20.62 40.43 -61.70
C ASP A 159 -22.05 41.03 -61.69
N THR A 160 -22.49 41.64 -60.59
CA THR A 160 -23.83 42.24 -60.49
C THR A 160 -23.96 43.60 -61.18
N ASP A 161 -22.87 44.37 -61.29
CA ASP A 161 -22.87 45.68 -61.97
C ASP A 161 -22.97 45.54 -63.51
N GLY A 162 -22.66 44.37 -64.07
CA GLY A 162 -22.73 44.08 -65.51
C GLY A 162 -24.09 43.58 -66.03
N ASN A 163 -24.96 43.06 -65.16
CA ASN A 163 -26.20 42.37 -65.57
C ASN A 163 -27.47 43.25 -65.48
N SER A 164 -27.40 44.46 -64.93
CA SER A 164 -28.56 45.38 -64.89
C SER A 164 -28.66 46.34 -66.10
N ALA A 165 -27.79 46.20 -67.10
CA ALA A 165 -27.75 47.09 -68.28
C ALA A 165 -28.63 46.64 -69.46
N TRP A 166 -29.23 45.44 -69.42
CA TRP A 166 -30.08 44.91 -70.51
C TRP A 166 -31.30 44.15 -69.98
N THR A 167 -32.21 44.85 -69.31
CA THR A 167 -33.62 44.41 -69.19
C THR A 167 -34.51 45.63 -69.35
N GLU A 168 -35.04 45.79 -70.56
CA GLU A 168 -36.06 46.75 -70.98
C GLU A 168 -37.41 46.02 -71.11
#